data_AF-A0A9Q3KR71-F1
#
_entry.id   AF-A0A9Q3KR71-F1
#
_cell.length_a   1.000
_cell.length_b   1.000
_cell.length_c   1.000
_cell.angle_alpha   90.00
_cell.angle_beta   90.00
_cell.angle_gamma   90.00
#
_symmetry.space_group_name_H-M   'P 1'
#
loop_
_entity.id
_entity.type
_entity.pdbx_description
1 polymer ?
#
loop_
_entity_poly.entity_id
_entity_poly.type
_entity_poly.pdbx_seq_one_letter_code
_entity_poly.pdbx_strand_id
1 'polypeptide(L)' 'MPDWKLPFKLYIDACGEGLGAALHQTQINNDKPVEGPICFISRQINSTEA' A
#
# COMPACT_ATOMS: atom_id res chain seq x y z
N MET A 1 11.79 -4.15 4.75
CA MET A 1 12.25 -4.22 3.35
C MET A 1 11.39 -5.26 2.64
N PRO A 2 10.94 -5.04 1.38
CA PRO A 2 10.05 -5.98 0.70
C PRO A 2 10.70 -7.34 0.44
N ASP A 3 9.93 -8.40 0.60
CA ASP A 3 10.30 -9.76 0.22
C ASP A 3 9.59 -10.15 -1.08
N TRP A 4 10.34 -10.24 -2.18
CA TRP A 4 9.79 -10.52 -3.51
C TRP A 4 9.24 -11.94 -3.68
N LYS A 5 9.42 -12.83 -2.69
CA LYS A 5 8.85 -14.18 -2.68
C LYS A 5 7.48 -14.25 -2.01
N LEU A 6 7.10 -13.22 -1.25
CA LEU A 6 5.82 -13.16 -0.54
C LEU A 6 4.80 -12.32 -1.34
N PRO A 7 3.50 -12.65 -1.26
CA PRO A 7 2.48 -11.87 -1.93
C PRO A 7 2.39 -10.47 -1.34
N PHE A 8 2.20 -9.48 -2.21
CA PHE A 8 1.89 -8.11 -1.81
C PHE A 8 0.38 -7.92 -1.69
N LYS A 9 -0.04 -7.01 -0.81
CA LYS A 9 -1.42 -6.52 -0.71
C LYS A 9 -1.43 -5.01 -0.93
N LEU A 10 -2.24 -4.53 -1.86
CA LEU A 10 -2.37 -3.10 -2.12
C LEU A 10 -3.76 -2.65 -1.67
N TYR A 11 -3.81 -1.79 -0.65
CA TYR A 11 -5.03 -1.10 -0.25
C TYR A 11 -5.07 0.27 -0.90
N ILE A 12 -6.22 0.65 -1.45
CA ILE A 12 -6.38 1.88 -2.21
C ILE A 12 -7.63 2.59 -1.70
N ASP A 13 -7.53 3.90 -1.55
CA ASP A 13 -8.67 4.78 -1.31
C ASP A 13 -8.56 6.01 -2.22
N ALA A 14 -9.70 6.52 -2.69
CA ALA A 14 -9.77 7.65 -3.58
C ALA A 14 -10.87 8.59 -3.12
N CYS A 15 -10.59 9.89 -3.11
CA CYS A 15 -11.57 10.92 -2.79
C CYS A 15 -11.37 12.09 -3.74
N GLY A 16 -12.38 12.40 -4.56
CA GLY A 16 -12.55 13.61 -5.40
C GLY A 16 -11.35 14.12 -6.18
N GLU A 17 -10.32 14.55 -5.48
CA GLU A 17 -9.11 15.22 -5.97
C GLU A 17 -7.84 14.37 -5.80
N GLY A 18 -7.88 13.24 -5.09
CA GLY A 18 -6.69 12.48 -4.71
C GLY A 18 -6.90 10.97 -4.57
N LEU A 19 -5.82 10.24 -4.83
CA LEU A 19 -5.67 8.80 -4.65
C LEU A 19 -4.60 8.55 -3.59
N GLY A 20 -4.90 7.69 -2.62
CA GLY A 20 -3.96 7.15 -1.65
C GLY A 20 -3.92 5.63 -1.73
N ALA A 21 -2.75 5.05 -1.50
CA ALA A 21 -2.60 3.61 -1.38
C ALA A 21 -1.52 3.22 -0.36
N ALA A 22 -1.72 2.06 0.26
CA ALA A 22 -0.76 1.43 1.15
C ALA A 22 -0.40 0.05 0.59
N LEU A 23 0.88 -0.14 0.28
CA LEU A 23 1.42 -1.44 -0.12
C LEU A 23 1.85 -2.18 1.13
N HIS A 24 1.23 -3.32 1.41
CA HIS A 24 1.45 -4.17 2.57
C HIS A 24 2.03 -5.52 2.17
N GLN A 25 2.67 -6.17 3.13
CA GLN A 25 3.16 -7.53 3.02
C GLN A 25 3.23 -8.18 4.41
N THR A 26 3.26 -9.52 4.46
CA THR A 26 3.61 -10.23 5.70
C THR A 26 5.06 -9.95 6.08
N GLN A 27 5.26 -9.53 7.32
CA GLN A 27 6.54 -9.23 7.95
C GLN A 27 6.66 -10.06 9.22
N ILE A 28 7.88 -10.40 9.63
CA ILE A 28 8.13 -11.03 10.93
C ILE A 28 8.39 -9.92 11.95
N ASN A 29 7.53 -9.79 12.95
CA ASN A 29 7.69 -8.88 14.07
C ASN A 29 7.51 -9.66 15.38
N ASN A 30 8.49 -9.63 16.27
CA ASN A 30 8.53 -10.43 17.50
C ASN A 30 8.22 -11.92 17.25
N ASP A 31 8.90 -12.50 16.26
CA ASP A 31 8.75 -13.90 15.81
C ASP A 31 7.33 -14.29 15.35
N LYS A 32 6.48 -13.30 15.08
CA LYS A 32 5.11 -13.51 14.60
C LYS A 32 4.92 -12.92 13.20
N PRO A 33 4.24 -13.65 12.30
CA PRO A 33 3.85 -13.10 11.02
C PRO A 33 2.75 -12.06 11.24
N VAL A 34 3.04 -10.81 10.90
CA VAL A 34 2.10 -9.69 10.95
C VAL A 34 2.03 -9.03 9.59
N GLU A 35 0.87 -8.51 9.23
CA GLU A 35 0.78 -7.67 8.04
C GLU A 35 1.26 -6.26 8.38
N GLY A 36 2.14 -5.70 7.54
CA GLY A 36 2.68 -4.36 7.74
C GLY A 36 2.94 -3.62 6.43
N PRO A 37 3.04 -2.28 6.49
CA PRO A 37 3.30 -1.46 5.32
C PRO A 37 4.75 -1.62 4.82
N ILE A 38 4.90 -1.60 3.50
CA ILE A 38 6.16 -1.50 2.77
C ILE A 38 6.37 -0.05 2.32
N CYS A 39 5.33 0.55 1.73
CA CYS A 39 5.33 1.96 1.35
C CYS A 39 3.92 2.52 1.26
N PHE A 40 3.84 3.85 1.29
CA PHE A 40 2.63 4.61 1.03
C PHE A 40 2.80 5.32 -0.32
N ILE A 41 1.76 5.29 -1.14
CA ILE A 41 1.72 5.88 -2.48
C ILE A 41 0.60 6.91 -2.46
N SER A 42 0.88 8.13 -2.93
CA SER A 42 -0.13 9.16 -3.09
C SER A 42 0.03 9.86 -4.43
N ARG A 43 -1.11 10.23 -5.01
CA ARG A 43 -1.16 10.95 -6.29
C ARG A 43 -2.40 11.83 -6.33
N GLN A 44 -2.26 13.05 -6.85
CA GLN A 44 -3.40 13.89 -7.18
C GLN A 44 -4.09 13.37 -8.45
N ILE A 45 -5.41 13.28 -8.43
CA ILE A 45 -6.23 12.88 -9.57
C ILE A 45 -6.33 14.11 -10.49
N ASN A 46 -5.99 13.95 -11.77
CA ASN A 46 -6.08 15.06 -12.72
C ASN A 46 -7.54 15.26 -13.14
N SER A 47 -7.87 16.43 -13.69
CA SER A 47 -9.25 16.78 -14.08
C SER A 47 -9.86 15.90 -15.17
N THR A 48 -9.06 15.04 -15.82
CA THR A 48 -9.52 14.08 -16.83
C THR A 48 -9.82 12.69 -16.25
N GLU A 49 -9.48 12.44 -14.99
CA GLU A 49 -9.66 11.16 -14.27
C GLU A 49 -10.76 11.24 -13.19
N ALA A 50 -11.34 12.43 -12.96
CA ALA A 50 -12.36 12.71 -11.95
C ALA A 50 -13.80 12.62 -12.50
#